data_AF-A0A0D3RT76-F1
#
_entry.id   AF-A0A0D3RT76-F1
#
_cell.length_a   1.000
_cell.length_b   1.000
_cell.length_c   1.000
_cell.angle_alpha   90.00
_cell.angle_beta   90.00
_cell.angle_gamma   90.00
#
_symmetry.space_group_name_H-M   'P 1'
#
loop_
_entity.id
_entity.type
_entity.pdbx_description
1 polymer ?
#
loop_
_entity_poly.entity_id
_entity_poly.type
_entity_poly.pdbx_seq_one_letter_code
_entity_poly.pdbx_strand_id
1 'polypeptide(L)'
;MKRTFSTHWNSSKQPRKQRKYRAKAPLHIARKMLATNLSKELRKKYGKRNLVLRKGDVVRIMRGKFKKKQGKIIEVNTKKKIVRIEGIQKKKADGSNAGISLKPSKLQIVELNTDDKKRIKMENKKQKQEENKVKEKVNKTKEEKE
;
A
#
# COMPACT_ATOMS: atom_id res chain seq x y z
N MET A 1 -17.98 -13.48 23.75
CA MET A 1 -17.11 -14.27 22.83
C MET A 1 -15.76 -14.44 23.50
N LYS A 2 -15.40 -15.69 23.83
CA LYS A 2 -14.20 -16.04 24.59
C LYS A 2 -12.87 -15.73 23.86
N ARG A 3 -12.86 -15.76 22.51
CA ARG A 3 -11.64 -15.52 21.70
C ARG A 3 -11.36 -14.03 21.47
N THR A 4 -10.09 -13.62 21.50
CA THR A 4 -9.64 -12.23 21.25
C THR A 4 -9.56 -11.91 19.76
N PHE A 5 -9.06 -12.84 18.93
CA PHE A 5 -8.92 -12.70 17.48
C PHE A 5 -9.16 -14.03 16.76
N SER A 6 -9.65 -13.96 15.51
CA SER A 6 -9.71 -15.09 14.57
C SER A 6 -9.66 -14.57 13.13
N THR A 7 -8.89 -15.22 12.27
CA THR A 7 -8.75 -14.89 10.84
C THR A 7 -10.06 -15.07 10.06
N HIS A 8 -10.84 -16.09 10.41
CA HIS A 8 -12.12 -16.42 9.80
C HIS A 8 -13.19 -15.34 9.96
N TRP A 9 -13.01 -14.41 10.91
CA TRP A 9 -13.95 -13.30 11.11
C TRP A 9 -13.95 -12.28 9.97
N ASN A 10 -12.94 -12.30 9.09
CA ASN A 10 -12.89 -11.42 7.92
C ASN A 10 -13.98 -11.74 6.87
N SER A 11 -14.32 -13.02 6.70
CA SER A 11 -15.33 -13.48 5.72
C SER A 11 -16.73 -13.66 6.32
N SER A 12 -16.86 -13.57 7.64
CA SER A 12 -18.15 -13.71 8.33
C SER A 12 -19.13 -12.60 7.95
N LYS A 13 -20.40 -12.94 7.66
CA LYS A 13 -21.50 -11.97 7.42
C LYS A 13 -21.81 -11.08 8.63
N GLN A 14 -21.56 -11.56 9.85
CA GLN A 14 -21.87 -10.81 11.08
C GLN A 14 -20.98 -9.55 11.25
N PRO A 15 -21.55 -8.33 11.31
CA PRO A 15 -20.77 -7.08 11.39
C PRO A 15 -19.90 -6.99 12.66
N ARG A 16 -20.40 -7.51 13.78
CA ARG A 16 -19.67 -7.54 15.06
C ARG A 16 -18.34 -8.30 14.95
N LYS A 17 -18.32 -9.43 14.24
CA LYS A 17 -17.10 -10.22 13.99
C LYS A 17 -16.11 -9.46 13.10
N GLN A 18 -16.59 -8.84 12.02
CA GLN A 18 -15.75 -8.06 11.10
C GLN A 18 -15.14 -6.82 11.77
N ARG A 19 -15.92 -6.09 12.59
CA ARG A 19 -15.42 -4.92 13.35
C ARG A 19 -14.35 -5.36 14.36
N LYS A 20 -14.58 -6.46 15.08
CA LYS A 20 -13.61 -7.02 16.04
C LYS A 20 -12.33 -7.49 15.34
N TYR A 21 -12.43 -8.12 14.17
CA TYR A 21 -11.28 -8.52 13.34
C TYR A 21 -10.37 -7.33 13.04
N ARG A 22 -10.92 -6.21 12.55
CA ARG A 22 -10.11 -5.02 12.25
C ARG A 22 -9.54 -4.38 13.51
N ALA A 23 -10.30 -4.31 14.60
CA ALA A 23 -9.87 -3.66 15.83
C ALA A 23 -8.72 -4.41 16.54
N LYS A 24 -8.78 -5.74 16.56
CA LYS A 24 -7.85 -6.61 17.30
C LYS A 24 -6.89 -7.41 16.40
N ALA A 25 -6.70 -6.97 15.14
CA ALA A 25 -5.77 -7.61 14.21
C ALA A 25 -4.32 -7.58 14.76
N PRO A 26 -3.60 -8.72 14.76
CA PRO A 26 -2.16 -8.77 15.00
C PRO A 26 -1.38 -7.90 14.01
N LEU A 27 -0.16 -7.48 14.38
CA LEU A 27 0.63 -6.51 13.61
C LEU A 27 0.92 -6.94 12.17
N HIS A 28 1.22 -8.23 11.94
CA HIS A 28 1.50 -8.75 10.59
C HIS A 28 0.27 -8.69 9.67
N ILE A 29 -0.94 -8.83 10.22
CA ILE A 29 -2.21 -8.69 9.48
C ILE A 29 -2.57 -7.21 9.32
N ALA A 30 -2.42 -6.42 10.38
CA ALA A 30 -2.67 -4.98 10.37
C ALA A 30 -1.78 -4.26 9.35
N ARG A 31 -0.55 -4.73 9.13
CA ARG A 31 0.36 -4.24 8.08
C ARG A 31 -0.27 -4.31 6.68
N LYS A 32 -0.99 -5.38 6.35
CA LYS A 32 -1.67 -5.52 5.06
C LYS A 32 -2.81 -4.51 4.88
N MET A 33 -3.41 -4.04 5.99
CA MET A 33 -4.46 -3.01 5.97
C MET A 33 -3.94 -1.60 5.65
N LEU A 34 -2.62 -1.40 5.69
CA LEU A 34 -1.94 -0.16 5.28
C LEU A 34 -1.63 -0.13 3.78
N ALA A 35 -2.16 -1.08 3.00
CA ALA A 35 -2.01 -1.07 1.55
C ALA A 35 -2.75 0.13 0.94
N THR A 36 -2.04 0.85 0.07
CA THR A 36 -2.52 2.03 -0.65
C THR A 36 -2.35 1.89 -2.12
N ASN A 37 -3.10 2.70 -2.84
CA ASN A 37 -3.13 2.66 -4.28
C ASN A 37 -1.88 3.30 -4.90
N LEU A 38 -1.36 2.70 -5.98
CA LEU A 38 -0.26 3.26 -6.78
C LEU A 38 -0.79 4.25 -7.84
N SER A 39 0.03 5.23 -8.22
CA SER A 39 -0.20 6.11 -9.39
C SER A 39 -0.29 5.29 -10.69
N LYS A 40 -0.92 5.85 -11.74
CA LYS A 40 -1.10 5.11 -13.00
C LYS A 40 0.23 4.69 -13.62
N GLU A 41 1.25 5.53 -13.54
CA GLU A 41 2.61 5.25 -14.01
C GLU A 41 3.25 4.09 -13.24
N LEU A 42 3.23 4.14 -11.90
CA LEU A 42 3.77 3.06 -11.07
C LEU A 42 3.01 1.74 -11.26
N ARG A 43 1.69 1.80 -11.51
CA ARG A 43 0.91 0.59 -11.83
C ARG A 43 1.35 -0.06 -13.13
N LYS A 44 1.66 0.72 -14.15
CA LYS A 44 2.19 0.21 -15.43
C LYS A 44 3.58 -0.41 -15.21
N LYS A 45 4.46 0.30 -14.50
CA LYS A 45 5.82 -0.15 -14.23
C LYS A 45 5.89 -1.46 -13.41
N TYR A 46 5.05 -1.58 -12.38
CA TYR A 46 5.14 -2.67 -11.41
C TYR A 46 4.00 -3.70 -11.50
N GLY A 47 3.04 -3.52 -12.41
CA GLY A 47 1.94 -4.45 -12.66
C GLY A 47 0.98 -4.69 -11.48
N LYS A 48 1.02 -3.83 -10.45
CA LYS A 48 0.20 -3.96 -9.22
C LYS A 48 -0.66 -2.74 -9.00
N ARG A 49 -1.83 -2.96 -8.41
CA ARG A 49 -2.75 -1.87 -8.07
C ARG A 49 -2.35 -1.16 -6.77
N ASN A 50 -1.95 -1.94 -5.76
CA ASN A 50 -1.74 -1.46 -4.39
C ASN A 50 -0.42 -1.99 -3.80
N LEU A 51 0.18 -1.22 -2.90
CA LEU A 51 1.37 -1.60 -2.13
C LEU A 51 1.24 -1.10 -0.69
N VAL A 52 1.88 -1.78 0.26
CA VAL A 52 1.96 -1.32 1.66
C VAL A 52 2.87 -0.11 1.77
N LEU A 53 2.40 0.93 2.47
CA LEU A 53 3.15 2.15 2.75
C LEU A 53 4.37 1.88 3.64
N ARG A 54 5.44 2.63 3.40
CA ARG A 54 6.62 2.70 4.25
C ARG A 54 7.00 4.15 4.51
N LYS A 55 7.85 4.34 5.53
CA LYS A 55 8.53 5.61 5.76
C LYS A 55 9.36 5.97 4.52
N GLY A 56 9.28 7.22 4.10
CA GLY A 56 10.01 7.74 2.96
C GLY A 56 9.31 7.63 1.59
N ASP A 57 8.16 6.96 1.48
CA ASP A 57 7.37 7.04 0.24
C ASP A 57 6.80 8.46 0.06
N VAL A 58 6.69 8.90 -1.19
CA VAL A 58 6.00 10.16 -1.54
C VAL A 58 4.56 9.83 -1.90
N VAL A 59 3.64 10.47 -1.19
CA VAL A 59 2.20 10.23 -1.32
C VAL A 59 1.45 11.52 -1.64
N ARG A 60 0.40 11.37 -2.43
CA ARG A 60 -0.59 12.40 -2.73
C ARG A 60 -1.90 12.10 -2.01
N ILE A 61 -2.50 13.13 -1.42
CA ILE A 61 -3.80 13.02 -0.75
C ILE A 61 -4.94 13.15 -1.76
N MET A 62 -5.79 12.13 -1.81
CA MET A 62 -6.91 12.05 -2.76
C MET A 62 -8.23 12.61 -2.20
N ARG A 63 -8.44 12.52 -0.88
CA ARG A 63 -9.72 12.87 -0.22
C ARG A 63 -9.49 13.64 1.09
N GLY A 64 -10.33 14.65 1.35
CA GLY A 64 -10.33 15.46 2.57
C GLY A 64 -9.80 16.89 2.38
N LYS A 65 -9.64 17.63 3.49
CA LYS A 65 -9.20 19.04 3.51
C LYS A 65 -7.87 19.30 2.79
N PHE A 66 -6.97 18.32 2.82
CA PHE A 66 -5.62 18.43 2.25
C PHE A 66 -5.50 17.77 0.87
N LYS A 67 -6.60 17.63 0.13
CA LYS A 67 -6.62 17.02 -1.21
C LYS A 67 -5.62 17.71 -2.15
N LYS A 68 -5.05 16.94 -3.09
CA LYS A 68 -4.03 17.34 -4.08
C LYS A 68 -2.63 17.65 -3.51
N LYS A 69 -2.49 17.88 -2.20
CA LYS A 69 -1.17 18.04 -1.58
C LYS A 69 -0.37 16.74 -1.65
N GLN A 70 0.93 16.88 -1.82
CA GLN A 70 1.90 15.80 -1.83
C GLN A 70 2.88 15.99 -0.66
N GLY A 71 3.45 14.89 -0.19
CA GLY A 71 4.47 14.93 0.84
C GLY A 71 5.06 13.55 1.12
N LYS A 72 6.21 13.55 1.79
CA LYS A 72 6.89 12.34 2.21
C LYS A 72 6.28 11.79 3.50
N ILE A 73 6.27 10.47 3.63
CA ILE A 73 5.80 9.82 4.87
C ILE A 73 6.88 9.89 5.94
N ILE A 74 6.54 10.51 7.08
CA ILE A 74 7.41 10.59 8.27
C ILE A 74 7.24 9.33 9.13
N GLU A 75 6.00 8.94 9.40
CA GLU A 75 5.68 7.86 10.33
C GLU A 75 4.51 7.02 9.82
N VAL A 76 4.63 5.71 9.98
CA VAL A 76 3.57 4.73 9.73
C VAL A 76 3.26 3.98 11.02
N ASN A 77 2.07 4.21 11.57
CA ASN A 77 1.61 3.54 12.78
C ASN A 77 0.72 2.34 12.43
N THR A 78 1.29 1.13 12.49
CA THR A 78 0.59 -0.11 12.17
C THR A 78 -0.51 -0.47 13.18
N LYS A 79 -0.31 -0.16 14.47
CA LYS A 79 -1.31 -0.46 15.52
C LYS A 79 -2.60 0.34 15.30
N LYS A 80 -2.45 1.65 15.02
CA LYS A 80 -3.59 2.54 14.77
C LYS A 80 -4.05 2.56 13.31
N LYS A 81 -3.29 1.97 12.37
CA LYS A 81 -3.52 1.99 10.92
C LYS A 81 -3.57 3.44 10.37
N ILE A 82 -2.63 4.26 10.83
CA ILE A 82 -2.55 5.70 10.56
C ILE A 82 -1.17 6.03 10.01
N VAL A 83 -1.12 7.08 9.19
CA VAL A 83 0.09 7.61 8.55
C VAL A 83 0.20 9.10 8.84
N ARG A 84 1.42 9.59 9.05
CA ARG A 84 1.74 11.02 9.15
C ARG A 84 2.60 11.43 7.95
N ILE A 85 2.23 12.55 7.34
CA ILE A 85 2.88 13.08 6.13
C ILE A 85 3.51 14.42 6.48
N GLU A 86 4.69 14.66 5.93
CA GLU A 86 5.39 15.92 6.01
C GLU A 86 4.59 17.08 5.40
N GLY A 87 4.63 18.26 6.02
CA GLY A 87 3.87 19.44 5.59
C GLY A 87 2.35 19.38 5.84
N ILE A 88 1.81 18.25 6.30
CA ILE A 88 0.36 18.09 6.59
C ILE A 88 0.13 18.17 8.11
N GLN A 89 0.04 19.40 8.59
CA GLN A 89 -0.02 19.73 10.01
C GLN A 89 -1.21 20.66 10.30
N LYS A 90 -1.61 20.72 11.56
CA LYS A 90 -2.55 21.73 12.10
C LYS A 90 -1.85 22.54 13.19
N LYS A 91 -2.11 23.84 13.23
CA LYS A 91 -1.68 24.72 14.33
C LYS A 91 -2.56 24.44 15.57
N LYS A 92 -1.94 24.27 16.73
CA LYS A 92 -2.63 24.20 18.02
C LYS A 92 -2.90 25.61 18.57
N ALA A 93 -3.72 25.70 19.62
CA ALA A 93 -3.95 26.97 20.34
C ALA A 93 -2.62 27.57 20.85
N ASP A 94 -1.73 26.71 21.35
CA ASP A 94 -0.39 27.05 21.84
C ASP A 94 0.60 27.49 20.73
N GLY A 95 0.15 27.63 19.49
CA GLY A 95 0.98 28.03 18.34
C GLY A 95 1.84 26.93 17.71
N SER A 96 2.08 25.82 18.41
CA SER A 96 2.85 24.67 17.88
C SER A 96 2.11 23.89 16.78
N ASN A 97 2.86 23.22 15.90
CA ASN A 97 2.33 22.43 14.80
C ASN A 97 2.19 20.94 15.17
N ALA A 98 1.02 20.37 14.93
CA ALA A 98 0.74 18.95 15.14
C ALA A 98 0.50 18.22 13.81
N GLY A 99 1.25 17.15 13.56
CA GLY A 99 1.06 16.27 12.40
C GLY A 99 -0.32 15.62 12.40
N ILE A 100 -1.01 15.70 11.27
CA ILE A 100 -2.36 15.15 11.12
C ILE A 100 -2.28 13.66 10.81
N SER A 101 -3.12 12.90 11.49
CA SER A 101 -3.29 11.46 11.28
C SER A 101 -4.16 11.18 10.07
N LEU A 102 -3.59 10.53 9.06
CA LEU A 102 -4.30 10.17 7.83
C LEU A 102 -4.48 8.65 7.70
N LYS A 103 -5.61 8.25 7.12
CA LYS A 103 -5.86 6.84 6.78
C LYS A 103 -5.23 6.52 5.42
N PRO A 104 -4.65 5.32 5.25
CA PRO A 104 -4.01 4.89 4.00
C PRO A 104 -4.97 4.98 2.80
N SER A 105 -6.24 4.62 2.96
CA SER A 105 -7.22 4.63 1.87
C SER A 105 -7.49 6.00 1.23
N LYS A 106 -7.06 7.10 1.88
CA LYS A 106 -7.17 8.47 1.35
C LYS A 106 -5.95 8.88 0.53
N LEU A 107 -4.92 8.03 0.46
CA LEU A 107 -3.62 8.33 -0.14
C LEU A 107 -3.40 7.55 -1.44
N GLN A 108 -2.58 8.13 -2.30
CA GLN A 108 -2.04 7.49 -3.50
C GLN A 108 -0.52 7.66 -3.50
N ILE A 109 0.22 6.58 -3.72
CA ILE A 109 1.68 6.63 -3.83
C ILE A 109 2.04 7.22 -5.20
N VAL A 110 2.88 8.24 -5.18
CA VAL A 110 3.44 8.87 -6.39
C VAL A 110 4.84 8.33 -6.65
N GLU A 111 5.66 8.20 -5.61
CA GLU A 111 7.01 7.65 -5.68
C GLU A 111 7.23 6.64 -4.55
N LEU A 112 7.98 5.59 -4.87
CA LEU A 112 8.29 4.52 -3.94
C LEU A 112 9.69 4.68 -3.38
N ASN A 113 9.83 4.47 -2.07
CA ASN A 113 11.13 4.21 -1.50
C ASN A 113 11.60 2.79 -1.85
N THR A 114 12.73 2.68 -2.56
CA THR A 114 13.32 1.47 -3.11
C THR A 114 14.44 0.86 -2.25
N ASP A 115 14.70 1.38 -1.05
CA ASP A 115 15.76 0.88 -0.15
C ASP A 115 15.66 -0.64 0.11
N ASP A 116 14.44 -1.17 0.25
CA ASP A 116 14.20 -2.58 0.48
C ASP A 116 14.05 -3.37 -0.83
N LYS A 117 15.11 -4.09 -1.22
CA LYS A 117 15.13 -4.97 -2.41
C LYS A 117 13.98 -5.98 -2.45
N LYS A 118 13.46 -6.47 -1.31
CA LYS A 118 12.34 -7.42 -1.26
C LYS A 118 10.99 -6.78 -1.58
N ARG A 119 10.90 -5.45 -1.52
CA ARG A 119 9.69 -4.70 -1.87
C ARG A 119 9.38 -4.84 -3.36
N ILE A 120 10.44 -4.75 -4.16
CA ILE A 120 10.45 -4.83 -5.62
C ILE A 120 10.46 -6.30 -6.08
N LYS A 121 11.12 -7.21 -5.38
CA LYS A 121 11.28 -8.62 -5.80
C LYS A 121 9.96 -9.37 -6.08
N MET A 122 8.81 -8.86 -5.61
CA MET A 122 7.49 -9.39 -5.98
C MET A 122 6.98 -8.90 -7.36
N GLU A 123 7.77 -8.16 -8.15
CA GLU A 123 7.37 -7.48 -9.40
C GLU A 123 7.71 -8.30 -10.65
N ASN A 124 8.76 -9.12 -10.63
CA ASN A 124 9.20 -9.82 -11.82
C ASN A 124 8.32 -11.01 -12.23
N LYS A 125 7.33 -11.45 -11.45
CA LYS A 125 6.59 -12.67 -11.82
C LYS A 125 5.75 -12.50 -13.10
N LYS A 126 5.25 -11.30 -13.39
CA LYS A 126 4.49 -11.01 -14.62
C LYS A 126 5.38 -10.63 -15.80
N GLN A 127 6.35 -9.74 -15.61
CA GLN A 127 7.32 -9.39 -16.66
C GLN A 127 8.15 -10.60 -17.09
N LYS A 128 8.57 -11.46 -16.15
CA LYS A 128 9.27 -12.71 -16.46
C LYS A 128 8.37 -13.73 -17.16
N GLN A 129 7.04 -13.70 -16.92
CA GLN A 129 6.07 -14.50 -17.68
C GLN A 129 5.87 -13.96 -19.10
N GLU A 130 5.83 -12.64 -19.29
CA GLU A 130 5.76 -11.99 -20.60
C GLU A 130 7.05 -12.19 -21.41
N GLU A 131 8.23 -11.97 -20.80
CA GLU A 131 9.54 -12.25 -21.42
C GLU A 131 9.68 -13.73 -21.80
N ASN A 132 9.24 -14.66 -20.96
CA ASN A 132 9.27 -16.09 -21.30
C ASN A 132 8.33 -16.41 -22.46
N LYS A 133 7.12 -15.82 -22.52
CA LYS A 133 6.19 -15.99 -23.65
C LYS A 133 6.74 -15.41 -24.97
N VAL A 134 7.43 -14.27 -24.91
CA VAL A 134 8.08 -13.69 -26.10
C VAL A 134 9.21 -14.60 -26.59
N LYS A 135 10.04 -15.14 -25.67
CA LYS A 135 11.11 -16.08 -26.01
C LYS A 135 10.60 -17.38 -26.63
N GLU A 136 9.53 -17.98 -26.10
CA GLU A 136 8.91 -19.19 -26.67
C GLU A 136 8.37 -18.96 -28.09
N LYS A 137 7.76 -17.79 -28.36
CA LYS A 137 7.26 -17.46 -29.71
C LYS A 137 8.38 -17.28 -30.72
N VAL A 138 9.47 -16.64 -30.32
CA VAL A 138 10.65 -16.40 -31.19
C VAL A 138 11.38 -17.71 -31.51
N ASN A 139 11.43 -18.67 -30.57
CA ASN A 139 12.03 -19.97 -30.84
C ASN A 139 11.17 -20.81 -31.81
N LYS A 140 9.84 -20.84 -31.63
CA LYS A 140 8.94 -21.54 -32.57
C LYS A 140 9.00 -20.99 -34.00
N THR A 141 9.11 -19.68 -34.17
CA THR A 141 9.21 -19.07 -35.51
C THR A 141 10.57 -19.26 -36.18
N LYS A 142 11.60 -19.69 -35.44
CA LYS A 142 12.90 -20.08 -36.00
C LYS A 142 12.90 -21.55 -36.42
N GLU A 143 12.29 -22.42 -35.63
CA GLU A 143 12.12 -23.85 -35.95
C GLU A 143 11.20 -24.11 -37.16
N GLU A 144 10.24 -23.22 -37.44
CA GLU A 144 9.36 -23.31 -38.62
C GLU A 144 10.00 -22.77 -39.92
N LYS A 145 11.22 -22.21 -39.85
CA LYS A 145 11.93 -21.60 -40.99
C LYS A 145 13.21 -22.35 -41.40
N GLU A 146 13.57 -23.41 -40.69
CA GLU A 146 14.54 -24.45 -41.07
C GLU A 146 13.79 -25.67 -41.60
#